data_AF-A0A6B0VQG5-F1
#
_entry.id   AF-A0A6B0VQG5-F1
#
_cell.length_a   1.000
_cell.length_b   1.000
_cell.length_c   1.000
_cell.angle_alpha   90.00
_cell.angle_beta   90.00
_cell.angle_gamma   90.00
#
_symmetry.space_group_name_H-M   'P 1'
#
loop_
_entity.id
_entity.type
_entity.pdbx_description
1 polymer ?
#
loop_
_entity_poly.entity_id
_entity_poly.type
_entity_poly.pdbx_seq_one_letter_code
_entity_poly.pdbx_strand_id
1 'polypeptide(L)'
;MSQSWTENTESDSTMVLSALGSKYSAEILCAAGTPKSAQALSEDIEIPIATCYRRIEELVDAGLLTCEGRQLSEEGRRTNIYRRTLDEIEIDFSDGEPEFSRKRRTEAKNRLEDQLKD
;
A
#
# COMPACT_ATOMS: atom_id res chain seq x y z
N MET A 1 -3.72 17.07 20.11
CA MET A 1 -4.65 16.23 19.33
C MET A 1 -4.07 14.84 19.31
N SER A 2 -4.76 13.88 19.92
CA SER A 2 -4.24 12.53 20.16
C SER A 2 -4.09 11.78 18.85
N GLN A 3 -2.84 11.64 18.38
CA GLN A 3 -2.48 10.60 17.41
C GLN A 3 -2.62 9.28 18.17
N SER A 4 -3.54 8.44 17.74
CA SER A 4 -3.71 7.08 18.26
C SER A 4 -2.43 6.30 17.97
N TRP A 5 -1.55 6.28 18.96
CA TRP A 5 -0.36 5.47 19.02
C TRP A 5 -0.81 4.01 19.17
N THR A 6 -0.74 3.23 18.09
CA THR A 6 -0.81 1.77 18.21
C THR A 6 0.59 1.29 18.56
N GLU A 7 0.77 0.72 19.76
CA GLU A 7 1.94 -0.09 20.11
C GLU A 7 2.18 -1.12 19.00
N ASN A 8 3.25 -0.90 18.24
CA ASN A 8 3.67 -1.78 17.15
C ASN A 8 4.57 -2.86 17.76
N THR A 9 4.34 -4.13 17.45
CA THR A 9 5.22 -5.21 17.92
C THR A 9 6.52 -5.23 17.09
N GLU A 10 7.62 -5.74 17.65
CA GLU A 10 8.91 -5.88 16.97
C GLU A 10 8.80 -6.69 15.65
N SER A 11 7.87 -7.65 15.62
CA SER A 11 7.53 -8.44 14.44
C SER A 11 6.85 -7.62 13.34
N ASP A 12 5.96 -6.69 13.70
CA ASP A 12 5.28 -5.81 12.73
C ASP A 12 6.27 -4.84 12.07
N SER A 13 7.18 -4.28 12.87
CA SER A 13 8.21 -3.34 12.42
C SER A 13 9.14 -3.95 11.35
N THR A 14 9.58 -5.20 11.58
CA THR A 14 10.47 -5.91 10.65
C THR A 14 9.77 -6.22 9.31
N MET A 15 8.50 -6.64 9.34
CA MET A 15 7.73 -6.89 8.11
C MET A 15 7.56 -5.62 7.29
N VAL A 16 7.21 -4.51 7.93
CA VAL A 16 7.04 -3.20 7.27
C VAL A 16 8.34 -2.72 6.63
N LEU A 17 9.47 -2.78 7.34
CA LEU A 17 10.77 -2.41 6.78
C LEU A 17 11.18 -3.31 5.60
N SER A 18 10.98 -4.62 5.72
CA SER A 18 11.31 -5.57 4.65
C SER A 18 10.49 -5.31 3.39
N ALA A 19 9.18 -5.05 3.57
CA ALA A 19 8.28 -4.71 2.48
C ALA A 19 8.64 -3.36 1.84
N LEU A 20 8.97 -2.33 2.63
CA LEU A 20 9.34 -1.00 2.11
C LEU A 20 10.73 -0.94 1.47
N GLY A 21 11.70 -1.68 2.01
CA GLY A 21 13.07 -1.74 1.47
C GLY A 21 13.16 -2.49 0.14
N SER A 22 12.10 -3.19 -0.24
CA SER A 22 12.01 -3.89 -1.51
C SER A 22 11.85 -2.93 -2.70
N LYS A 23 12.59 -3.19 -3.78
CA LYS A 23 12.49 -2.40 -5.02
C LYS A 23 11.04 -2.35 -5.52
N TYR A 24 10.61 -1.16 -5.94
CA TYR A 24 9.28 -0.81 -6.47
C TYR A 24 8.17 -0.68 -5.42
N SER A 25 8.43 -0.97 -4.15
CA SER A 25 7.39 -0.93 -3.11
C SER A 25 6.82 0.48 -2.89
N ALA A 26 7.68 1.49 -2.83
CA ALA A 26 7.25 2.88 -2.66
C ALA A 26 6.45 3.37 -3.88
N GLU A 27 6.89 3.04 -5.09
CA GLU A 27 6.24 3.38 -6.35
C GLU A 27 4.85 2.73 -6.44
N ILE A 28 4.72 1.47 -6.03
CA ILE A 28 3.42 0.76 -5.96
C ILE A 28 2.49 1.45 -4.97
N LEU A 29 2.99 1.80 -3.78
CA LEU A 29 2.19 2.54 -2.80
C LEU A 29 1.72 3.88 -3.36
N CYS A 30 2.61 4.65 -4.01
CA CYS A 30 2.26 5.92 -4.64
C CYS A 30 1.18 5.75 -5.74
N ALA A 31 1.32 4.74 -6.60
CA ALA A 31 0.37 4.47 -7.69
C ALA A 31 -1.00 3.96 -7.19
N ALA A 32 -1.03 3.26 -6.05
CA ALA A 32 -2.23 2.68 -5.44
C ALA A 32 -3.02 3.66 -4.54
N GLY A 33 -2.93 4.97 -4.78
CA GLY A 33 -3.77 5.97 -4.10
C GLY A 33 -5.26 5.83 -4.42
N THR A 34 -5.57 5.34 -5.62
CA THR A 34 -6.89 4.88 -6.05
C THR A 34 -6.82 3.38 -6.36
N PRO A 35 -7.96 2.66 -6.35
CA PRO A 35 -7.96 1.21 -6.55
C PRO A 35 -7.43 0.86 -7.94
N LYS A 36 -6.42 -0.01 -7.99
CA LYS A 36 -5.81 -0.46 -9.25
C LYS A 36 -5.58 -1.96 -9.27
N SER A 37 -5.70 -2.57 -10.44
CA SER A 37 -5.32 -3.97 -10.61
C SER A 37 -3.79 -4.12 -10.58
N ALA A 38 -3.30 -5.33 -10.31
CA ALA A 38 -1.87 -5.62 -10.43
C ALA A 38 -1.34 -5.32 -11.84
N GLN A 39 -2.15 -5.53 -12.87
CA GLN A 39 -1.80 -5.22 -14.25
C GLN A 39 -1.61 -3.72 -14.46
N ALA A 40 -2.57 -2.90 -14.02
CA ALA A 40 -2.47 -1.44 -14.13
C ALA A 40 -1.26 -0.90 -13.37
N LEU A 41 -1.00 -1.39 -12.16
CA LEU A 41 0.20 -1.01 -11.37
C LEU A 41 1.50 -1.41 -12.07
N SER A 42 1.52 -2.58 -12.71
CA SER A 42 2.67 -3.08 -13.47
C SER A 42 2.96 -2.20 -14.68
N GLU A 43 1.92 -1.76 -15.38
CA GLU A 43 2.00 -0.87 -16.55
C GLU A 43 2.40 0.55 -16.14
N ASP A 44 1.80 1.12 -15.09
CA ASP A 44 2.09 2.47 -14.60
C ASP A 44 3.56 2.66 -14.17
N ILE A 45 4.16 1.62 -13.59
CA ILE A 45 5.52 1.66 -13.00
C ILE A 45 6.52 0.97 -13.94
N GLU A 46 6.05 0.45 -15.08
CA GLU A 46 6.86 -0.23 -16.10
C GLU A 46 7.70 -1.40 -15.55
N ILE A 47 7.08 -2.24 -14.72
CA ILE A 47 7.71 -3.45 -14.14
C ILE A 47 7.09 -4.74 -14.68
N PRO A 48 7.79 -5.89 -14.62
CA PRO A 48 7.19 -7.17 -14.98
C PRO A 48 6.02 -7.54 -14.04
N ILE A 49 4.92 -8.04 -14.61
CA ILE A 49 3.71 -8.38 -13.86
C ILE A 49 3.95 -9.35 -12.70
N ALA A 50 4.82 -10.35 -12.87
CA ALA A 50 5.19 -11.27 -11.80
C ALA A 50 5.93 -10.57 -10.65
N THR A 51 6.73 -9.55 -10.95
CA THR A 51 7.39 -8.72 -9.92
C THR A 51 6.34 -7.88 -9.19
N CYS A 52 5.39 -7.28 -9.92
CA CYS A 52 4.30 -6.50 -9.33
C CYS A 52 3.47 -7.35 -8.33
N TYR A 53 3.05 -8.56 -8.73
CA TYR A 53 2.32 -9.47 -7.83
C TYR A 53 3.06 -9.78 -6.54
N ARG A 54 4.36 -10.12 -6.63
CA ARG A 54 5.17 -10.41 -5.46
C ARG A 54 5.26 -9.22 -4.49
N ARG A 55 5.39 -8.00 -5.03
CA ARG A 55 5.40 -6.77 -4.20
C ARG A 55 4.05 -6.48 -3.58
N ILE A 56 2.97 -6.68 -4.33
CA ILE A 56 1.61 -6.52 -3.80
C ILE A 56 1.39 -7.47 -2.63
N GLU A 57 1.80 -8.73 -2.75
CA GLU A 57 1.71 -9.71 -1.66
C GLU A 57 2.49 -9.25 -0.41
N GLU A 58 3.77 -8.89 -0.56
CA GLU A 58 4.60 -8.37 0.53
C GLU A 58 3.98 -7.13 1.21
N LEU A 59 3.41 -6.22 0.43
CA LEU A 59 2.78 -4.99 0.95
C LEU A 59 1.41 -5.25 1.59
N VAL A 60 0.66 -6.25 1.11
CA VAL A 60 -0.60 -6.70 1.73
C VAL A 60 -0.32 -7.38 3.07
N ASP A 61 0.68 -8.25 3.12
CA ASP A 61 1.09 -8.94 4.34
C ASP A 61 1.58 -7.96 5.41
N ALA A 62 2.30 -6.90 5.00
CA ALA A 62 2.70 -5.80 5.88
C ALA A 62 1.56 -4.81 6.22
N GLY A 63 0.35 -5.01 5.68
CA GLY A 63 -0.81 -4.14 5.91
C GLY A 63 -0.69 -2.73 5.33
N LEU A 64 0.25 -2.50 4.41
CA LEU A 64 0.46 -1.22 3.72
C LEU A 64 -0.46 -1.08 2.49
N LEU A 65 -0.99 -2.22 2.02
CA LEU A 65 -1.89 -2.34 0.89
C LEU A 65 -3.05 -3.27 1.23
N THR A 66 -4.20 -3.07 0.60
CA THR A 66 -5.37 -3.93 0.80
C THR A 66 -6.08 -4.22 -0.51
N CYS A 67 -6.69 -5.40 -0.60
CA CYS A 67 -7.58 -5.77 -1.70
C CYS A 67 -8.96 -5.16 -1.42
N GLU A 68 -9.34 -4.14 -2.20
CA GLU A 68 -10.59 -3.40 -2.01
C GLU A 68 -11.78 -4.07 -2.72
N GLY A 69 -11.50 -5.02 -3.61
CA GLY A 69 -12.53 -5.78 -4.29
C GLY A 69 -12.06 -6.36 -5.61
N ARG A 70 -13.00 -6.52 -6.55
CA ARG A 70 -12.74 -7.00 -7.90
C ARG A 70 -13.41 -6.13 -8.95
N GLN A 71 -12.70 -5.87 -10.04
CA GLN A 71 -13.20 -5.14 -11.20
C GLN A 71 -13.21 -6.03 -12.43
N LEU A 72 -14.17 -5.80 -13.34
CA LEU A 72 -14.19 -6.43 -14.65
C LEU A 72 -13.11 -5.80 -15.53
N SER A 73 -12.16 -6.60 -16.01
CA SER A 73 -11.18 -6.17 -17.00
C SER A 73 -11.80 -6.06 -18.39
N GLU A 74 -11.11 -5.40 -19.30
CA GLU A 74 -11.51 -5.31 -20.72
C GLU A 74 -11.64 -6.69 -21.38
N GLU A 75 -10.87 -7.67 -20.92
CA GLU A 75 -10.92 -9.07 -21.36
C GLU A 75 -12.07 -9.88 -20.73
N GLY A 76 -12.95 -9.23 -19.97
CA GLY A 76 -14.10 -9.86 -19.32
C GLY A 76 -13.76 -10.71 -18.09
N ARG A 77 -12.55 -10.61 -17.55
CA ARG A 77 -12.12 -11.34 -16.35
C ARG A 77 -12.29 -10.45 -15.12
N ARG A 78 -12.69 -11.03 -13.98
CA ARG A 78 -12.70 -10.31 -12.70
C ARG A 78 -11.30 -10.35 -12.08
N THR A 79 -10.65 -9.19 -11.96
CA THR A 79 -9.33 -9.06 -11.33
C THR A 79 -9.44 -8.33 -10.00
N ASN A 80 -8.57 -8.68 -9.05
CA ASN A 80 -8.50 -7.96 -7.77
C ASN A 80 -7.98 -6.53 -8.01
N ILE A 81 -8.52 -5.58 -7.25
CA ILE A 81 -8.04 -4.20 -7.21
C ILE A 81 -7.54 -3.87 -5.81
N TYR A 82 -6.53 -3.02 -5.78
CA TYR A 82 -5.68 -2.82 -4.62
C TYR A 82 -5.52 -1.33 -4.34
N ARG A 83 -5.60 -0.94 -3.06
CA ARG A 83 -5.39 0.44 -2.58
C ARG A 83 -4.43 0.46 -1.39
N ARG A 84 -3.59 1.49 -1.29
CA ARG A 84 -2.74 1.73 -0.10
C ARG A 84 -3.60 2.05 1.14
N THR A 85 -3.16 1.63 2.32
CA THR A 85 -3.89 1.79 3.58
C THR A 85 -3.51 3.04 4.38
N LEU A 86 -2.42 3.71 3.98
CA LEU A 86 -1.85 4.87 4.64
C LEU A 86 -1.41 5.93 3.62
N ASP A 87 -1.23 7.15 4.08
CA ASP A 87 -0.67 8.25 3.28
C ASP A 87 0.79 8.54 3.63
N GLU A 88 1.18 8.22 4.86
CA GLU A 88 2.48 8.59 5.40
C GLU A 88 2.92 7.52 6.39
N ILE A 89 4.20 7.19 6.32
CA ILE A 89 4.91 6.40 7.32
C ILE A 89 6.14 7.18 7.76
N GLU A 90 6.36 7.23 9.07
CA GLU A 90 7.50 7.86 9.71
C GLU A 90 8.28 6.78 10.46
N ILE A 91 9.60 6.84 10.35
CA ILE A 91 10.51 5.89 10.98
C ILE A 91 11.53 6.71 11.76
N ASP A 92 11.52 6.55 13.08
CA ASP A 92 12.49 7.20 13.98
C ASP A 92 13.59 6.19 14.36
N PHE A 93 14.84 6.64 14.29
CA PHE A 93 16.05 5.86 14.64
C PHE A 93 16.83 6.51 15.79
N SER A 94 16.20 7.39 16.57
CA SER A 94 16.85 8.14 17.66
C SER A 94 17.19 7.27 18.88
N ASP A 95 16.50 6.15 19.06
CA ASP A 95 16.70 5.19 20.14
C ASP A 95 17.39 3.89 19.66
N GLY A 96 17.47 2.87 20.54
CA GLY A 96 18.14 1.60 20.26
C GLY A 96 17.39 0.68 19.27
N GLU A 97 16.12 0.97 19.00
CA GLU A 97 15.25 0.22 18.09
C GLU A 97 14.43 1.20 17.23
N PRO A 98 14.12 0.87 15.96
CA PRO A 98 13.34 1.74 15.10
C PRO A 98 11.88 1.83 15.55
N GLU A 99 11.36 3.05 15.65
CA GLU A 99 9.97 3.33 16.00
C GLU A 99 9.17 3.74 14.76
N PHE A 100 7.91 3.29 14.67
CA PHE A 100 7.08 3.48 13.47
C PHE A 100 5.81 4.23 13.79
N SER A 101 5.59 5.31 13.05
CA SER A 101 4.36 6.09 13.06
C SER A 101 3.70 6.01 11.67
N ARG A 102 2.37 5.95 11.60
CA ARG A 102 1.64 5.88 10.32
C ARG A 102 0.38 6.71 10.33
N LYS A 103 0.17 7.46 9.25
CA LYS A 103 -1.08 8.18 9.00
C LYS A 103 -2.00 7.34 8.13
N ARG A 104 -2.96 6.68 8.77
CA ARG A 104 -3.95 5.85 8.06
C ARG A 104 -4.82 6.68 7.12
N ARG A 105 -5.13 6.07 5.98
CA ARG A 105 -6.12 6.57 5.03
C ARG A 105 -7.52 6.32 5.58
N THR A 106 -8.46 7.24 5.33
CA THR A 106 -9.86 7.12 5.76
C THR A 106 -10.78 6.87 4.58
N GLU A 107 -11.92 6.21 4.84
CA GLU A 107 -12.98 6.01 3.85
C GLU A 107 -13.48 7.33 3.24
N ALA A 108 -13.55 8.39 4.04
CA ALA A 108 -13.92 9.72 3.54
C ALA A 108 -12.89 10.24 2.53
N LYS A 109 -11.59 10.06 2.81
CA LYS A 109 -10.53 10.44 1.88
C LYS A 109 -10.59 9.61 0.59
N ASN A 110 -10.84 8.31 0.70
CA ASN A 110 -11.00 7.43 -0.47
C ASN A 110 -12.06 7.96 -1.43
N ARG A 111 -13.26 8.22 -0.91
CA ARG A 111 -14.39 8.72 -1.71
C ARG A 111 -14.11 10.05 -2.39
N LEU A 112 -13.37 10.95 -1.72
CA LEU A 112 -13.00 12.25 -2.29
C LEU A 112 -11.98 12.09 -3.44
N GLU A 113 -10.95 11.25 -3.26
CA GLU A 113 -9.95 10.99 -4.31
C GLU A 113 -10.56 10.29 -5.52
N ASP A 114 -11.52 9.39 -5.31
CA ASP A 114 -12.19 8.68 -6.40
C ASP A 114 -13.04 9.64 -7.26
N GLN A 115 -13.76 10.59 -6.64
CA GLN A 115 -14.55 11.60 -7.36
C GLN A 115 -13.73 12.62 -8.15
N LEU A 116 -12.44 12.78 -7.85
CA LEU A 116 -11.56 13.75 -8.51
C LEU A 116 -10.90 13.19 -9.79
N LYS A 117 -10.96 11.87 -10.01
CA LYS A 117 -10.32 11.20 -11.16
C LYS A 117 -11.32 10.76 -12.25
N ASP A 118 -12.62 10.91 -12.03
CA ASP A 118 -13.69 10.81 -13.02
C ASP A 118 -13.96 12.16 -13.70
#